data_AF-A5PCI4-F1
#
_entry.id   AF-A5PCI4-F1
#
_cell.length_a   1.000
_cell.length_b   1.000
_cell.length_c   1.000
_cell.angle_alpha   90.00
_cell.angle_beta   90.00
_cell.angle_gamma   90.00
#
_symmetry.space_group_name_H-M   'P 1'
#
loop_
_entity.id
_entity.type
_entity.pdbx_description
1 polymer ?
#
loop_
_entity_poly.entity_id
_entity_poly.type
_entity_poly.pdbx_seq_one_letter_code
_entity_poly.pdbx_strand_id
1 'polypeptide(L)'
;MTGHGFRAMAATLLNEMGLWNPDAIERQLAHQDSNAVRRAYARGEFWEERVRMMQHWSDYLDELRAGAKVLKGDFGQRATHSS
;
A
#
# COMPACT_ATOMS: atom_id res chain seq x y z
N MET A 1 -2.72 -10.47 -11.07
CA MET A 1 -1.78 -10.21 -9.96
C MET A 1 -2.53 -10.56 -8.67
N THR A 2 -2.19 -11.68 -8.02
CA THR A 2 -2.92 -12.18 -6.86
C THR A 2 -2.66 -11.29 -5.65
N GLY A 3 -3.68 -11.02 -4.82
CA GLY A 3 -3.56 -10.14 -3.65
C GLY A 3 -2.47 -10.55 -2.64
N HIS A 4 -1.93 -11.76 -2.76
CA HIS A 4 -0.77 -12.23 -2.00
C HIS A 4 0.52 -11.47 -2.32
N GLY A 5 0.80 -11.18 -3.60
CA GLY A 5 2.02 -10.46 -3.99
C GLY A 5 2.04 -9.02 -3.48
N PHE A 6 0.89 -8.35 -3.54
CA PHE A 6 0.73 -6.99 -3.02
C PHE A 6 0.96 -6.90 -1.52
N ARG A 7 0.43 -7.85 -0.75
CA ARG A 7 0.56 -7.87 0.72
C ARG A 7 1.98 -8.18 1.16
N ALA A 8 2.65 -9.12 0.49
CA ALA A 8 4.04 -9.43 0.78
C ALA A 8 4.93 -8.20 0.54
N MET A 9 4.75 -7.51 -0.60
CA MET A 9 5.49 -6.28 -0.89
C MET A 9 5.21 -5.17 0.12
N ALA A 10 3.94 -4.92 0.46
CA ALA A 10 3.56 -3.90 1.44
C ALA A 10 4.12 -4.23 2.84
N ALA A 11 4.10 -5.50 3.25
CA ALA A 11 4.68 -5.95 4.51
C ALA A 11 6.18 -5.72 4.55
N THR A 12 6.91 -6.07 3.49
CA THR A 12 8.36 -5.83 3.39
C THR A 12 8.68 -4.34 3.52
N LEU A 13 8.03 -3.49 2.72
CA LEU A 13 8.29 -2.05 2.75
C LEU A 13 8.00 -1.41 4.12
N LEU A 14 6.87 -1.75 4.74
CA LEU A 14 6.49 -1.20 6.05
C LEU A 14 7.46 -1.67 7.16
N ASN A 15 7.97 -2.90 7.09
CA ASN A 15 8.97 -3.39 8.04
C ASN A 15 10.33 -2.73 7.81
N GLU A 16 10.75 -2.53 6.56
CA GLU A 16 12.02 -1.88 6.21
C GLU A 16 12.07 -0.40 6.63
N MET A 17 10.93 0.29 6.69
CA MET A 17 10.85 1.66 7.22
C MET A 17 11.30 1.76 8.69
N GLY A 18 11.15 0.69 9.48
CA GLY A 18 11.55 0.64 10.90
C GLY A 18 10.76 1.60 11.82
N LEU A 19 9.65 2.18 11.32
CA LEU A 19 8.83 3.17 12.03
C LEU A 19 7.66 2.55 12.81
N TRP A 20 7.33 1.29 12.53
CA TRP A 20 6.11 0.63 13.00
C TRP A 20 6.43 -0.70 13.67
N ASN A 21 5.63 -1.07 14.66
CA ASN A 21 5.67 -2.37 15.28
C ASN A 21 5.28 -3.46 14.26
N PRO A 22 6.09 -4.52 14.08
CA PRO A 22 5.77 -5.65 13.22
C PRO A 22 4.38 -6.26 13.50
N ASP A 23 3.97 -6.34 14.76
CA ASP A 23 2.64 -6.86 15.13
C ASP A 23 1.51 -5.96 14.62
N ALA A 24 1.73 -4.64 14.57
CA ALA A 24 0.76 -3.69 14.02
C ALA A 24 0.66 -3.81 12.49
N ILE A 25 1.80 -4.04 11.80
CA ILE A 25 1.86 -4.31 10.36
C ILE A 25 1.13 -5.61 10.02
N GLU A 26 1.43 -6.70 10.73
CA GLU A 26 0.78 -8.00 10.52
C GLU A 26 -0.72 -7.91 10.76
N ARG A 27 -1.16 -7.25 11.85
CA ARG A 27 -2.59 -7.05 12.14
C ARG A 27 -3.30 -6.25 11.04
N GLN A 28 -2.64 -5.24 10.47
CA GLN A 28 -3.19 -4.44 9.37
C GLN A 28 -3.29 -5.25 8.07
N LEU A 29 -2.30 -6.10 7.83
CA LEU A 29 -2.15 -6.92 6.64
C LEU A 29 -2.62 -8.37 6.85
N ALA A 30 -3.36 -8.67 7.92
CA ALA A 30 -3.98 -9.98 8.18
C ALA A 30 -5.37 -10.06 7.54
N HIS A 31 -5.72 -11.24 7.01
CA HIS A 31 -6.99 -11.40 6.29
C HIS A 31 -8.08 -11.74 7.30
N GLN A 32 -8.59 -10.71 7.99
CA GLN A 32 -9.62 -10.83 9.04
C GLN A 32 -9.34 -11.89 10.11
N ASP A 33 -8.93 -11.43 11.30
CA ASP A 33 -8.88 -12.29 12.48
C ASP A 33 -10.29 -12.86 12.77
N SER A 34 -10.48 -14.17 12.82
CA SER A 34 -11.79 -14.83 12.80
C SER A 34 -12.67 -14.55 14.04
N ASN A 35 -12.12 -13.86 15.05
CA ASN A 35 -12.82 -13.51 16.28
C ASN A 35 -13.11 -12.01 16.39
N ALA A 36 -14.36 -11.62 16.14
CA ALA A 36 -14.83 -10.24 16.28
C ALA A 36 -14.65 -9.64 17.69
N VAL A 37 -14.70 -10.49 18.73
CA VAL A 37 -14.52 -10.08 20.13
C VAL A 37 -13.06 -9.73 20.44
N ARG A 38 -12.09 -10.55 19.98
CA ARG A 38 -10.66 -10.21 20.08
C ARG A 38 -10.31 -8.94 19.32
N ARG A 39 -10.88 -8.74 18.11
CA ARG A 39 -10.73 -7.48 17.36
C ARG A 39 -11.28 -6.24 18.08
N ALA A 40 -12.27 -6.38 18.96
CA ALA A 40 -12.81 -5.25 19.73
C ALA A 40 -11.90 -4.85 20.90
N TYR A 41 -11.35 -5.83 21.63
CA TYR A 41 -10.43 -5.57 22.74
C TYR A 41 -8.99 -5.25 22.27
N ALA A 42 -8.49 -5.93 21.24
CA ALA A 42 -7.20 -5.63 20.60
C ALA A 42 -7.23 -4.35 19.74
N ARG A 43 -8.42 -3.77 19.51
CA ARG A 43 -8.57 -2.48 18.82
C ARG A 43 -7.98 -1.32 19.61
N GLY A 44 -7.79 -1.44 20.93
CA GLY A 44 -7.12 -0.40 21.71
C GLY A 44 -5.61 -0.41 21.51
N GLU A 45 -5.05 -1.60 21.31
CA GLU A 45 -3.60 -1.80 21.18
C GLU A 45 -3.17 -1.45 19.75
N PHE A 46 -2.30 -0.44 19.61
CA PHE A 46 -1.74 0.03 18.34
C PHE A 46 -2.73 0.69 17.36
N TRP A 47 -3.93 1.11 17.78
CA TRP A 47 -4.86 1.79 16.87
C TRP A 47 -4.30 3.09 16.31
N GLU A 48 -3.80 3.97 17.17
CA GLU A 48 -3.21 5.25 16.77
C GLU A 48 -1.99 5.05 15.86
N GLU A 49 -1.21 4.01 16.13
CA GLU A 49 -0.07 3.63 15.30
C GLU A 49 -0.52 3.12 13.93
N ARG A 50 -1.53 2.24 13.87
CA ARG A 50 -2.09 1.76 12.61
C ARG A 50 -2.71 2.88 11.77
N VAL A 51 -3.36 3.87 12.40
CA VAL A 51 -3.89 5.04 11.68
C VAL A 51 -2.75 5.85 11.06
N ARG A 52 -1.70 6.16 11.84
CA ARG A 52 -0.53 6.90 11.33
C ARG A 52 0.21 6.11 10.26
N MET A 53 0.35 4.81 10.42
CA MET A 53 0.96 3.91 9.45
C MET A 53 0.20 3.91 8.12
N MET A 54 -1.13 3.84 8.15
CA MET A 54 -1.93 3.85 6.93
C MET A 54 -1.94 5.22 6.25
N GLN A 55 -1.85 6.31 7.01
CA GLN A 55 -1.68 7.64 6.43
C GLN A 55 -0.32 7.75 5.74
N HIS A 56 0.76 7.37 6.42
CA HIS A 56 2.10 7.37 5.83
C HIS A 56 2.20 6.49 4.58
N TRP A 57 1.56 5.33 4.61
CA TRP A 57 1.44 4.47 3.43
C TRP A 57 0.70 5.15 2.27
N SER A 58 -0.38 5.88 2.55
CA SER A 58 -1.09 6.67 1.53
C SER A 58 -0.18 7.74 0.94
N ASP A 59 0.52 8.49 1.79
CA ASP A 59 1.42 9.56 1.36
C ASP A 59 2.55 9.00 0.47
N TYR A 60 3.12 7.85 0.84
CA TYR A 60 4.10 7.13 0.01
C TYR A 60 3.54 6.72 -1.36
N LEU A 61 2.30 6.22 -1.41
CA LEU A 61 1.65 5.89 -2.69
C LEU A 61 1.39 7.14 -3.54
N ASP A 62 1.03 8.25 -2.92
CA ASP A 62 0.82 9.53 -3.61
C ASP A 62 2.16 10.09 -4.12
N GLU A 63 3.25 9.95 -3.38
CA GLU A 63 4.61 10.26 -3.83
C GLU A 63 5.03 9.40 -5.03
N LEU A 64 4.79 8.09 -4.98
CA LEU A 64 5.04 7.20 -6.11
C LEU A 64 4.21 7.60 -7.34
N ARG A 65 2.95 7.98 -7.13
CA ARG A 65 2.06 8.46 -8.19
C ARG A 65 2.53 9.79 -8.78
N ALA A 66 3.01 10.71 -7.96
CA ALA A 66 3.51 12.02 -8.38
C ALA A 66 4.91 11.95 -9.03
N GLY A 67 5.78 11.07 -8.51
CA GLY A 67 7.13 10.79 -9.01
C GLY A 67 7.14 9.92 -10.27
N ALA A 68 6.08 9.17 -10.53
CA ALA A 68 5.79 8.63 -11.85
C ALA A 68 5.46 9.80 -12.79
N LYS A 69 6.50 10.44 -13.33
CA LYS A 69 6.39 11.32 -14.48
C LYS A 69 5.76 10.49 -15.59
N VAL A 70 4.44 10.55 -15.72
CA VAL A 70 3.71 9.94 -16.82
C VAL A 70 4.15 10.70 -18.06
N LEU A 71 5.24 10.23 -18.67
CA LEU A 71 5.62 10.59 -20.02
C LEU A 71 4.48 10.04 -20.88
N LYS A 72 3.48 10.89 -21.17
CA LYS A 72 2.59 10.67 -22.29
C LYS A 72 3.50 10.61 -23.52
N GLY A 73 3.94 9.40 -23.87
CA GLY A 73 4.65 9.16 -25.11
C GLY A 73 3.72 9.57 -26.23
N ASP A 74 4.08 10.63 -26.95
CA ASP A 74 3.46 10.95 -28.23
C ASP A 74 3.92 9.90 -29.24
N PHE A 75 3.31 8.72 -29.16
CA PHE A 75 3.45 7.68 -30.17
C PHE A 75 2.68 8.19 -31.39
N GLY A 76 3.41 8.95 -32.21
CA GLY A 76 2.86 9.81 -33.24
C GLY A 76 1.87 9.14 -34.17
N GLN A 77 0.77 9.85 -34.43
CA GLN A 77 -0.03 9.67 -35.63
C GLN A 77 0.80 10.14 -36.84
N ARG A 78 1.69 9.28 -37.33
CA ARG A 78 2.24 9.39 -38.69
C ARG A 78 2.36 8.02 -39.31
N ALA A 79 1.30 7.62 -40.02
CA ALA A 79 1.41 6.86 -41.27
C ALA A 79 0.02 6.61 -41.86
N THR A 80 -0.41 7.45 -42.80
CA THR A 80 -1.04 6.98 -44.05
C THR A 80 -0.67 7.96 -45.16
N HIS A 81 0.30 7.55 -45.97
CA HIS A 81 0.57 8.07 -47.30
C HIS A 81 -0.38 7.37 -48.30
N SER A 82 -0.56 7.96 -49.49
CA SER A 82 -1.29 7.48 -50.68
C SER A 82 -2.72 8.03 -50.80
N SER A 83 -3.18 8.64 -51.89
CA SER A 83 -2.69 8.80 -53.28
C SER A 83 -3.03 10.19 -53.82
#